data_AF-A0A2D9SER9-F1
#
_entry.id   AF-A0A2D9SER9-F1
#
_cell.length_a   1.000
_cell.length_b   1.000
_cell.length_c   1.000
_cell.angle_alpha   90.00
_cell.angle_beta   90.00
_cell.angle_gamma   90.00
#
_symmetry.space_group_name_H-M   'P 1'
#
loop_
_entity.id
_entity.type
_entity.pdbx_description
1 polymer ?
#
loop_
_entity_poly.entity_id
_entity_poly.type
_entity_poly.pdbx_seq_one_letter_code
_entity_poly.pdbx_strand_id
1 'polypeptide(L)'
;ILLKPLKQYKVKFLGIDPSENVGKIANSNGLTTLISFFNQESSKEIIKISGRPDCIVASSVFTHLEDPLTFIEDVYNLLDDNGTFIIEVEYLKNILEQVQFERFYFDRPFYYSLHSLQKLFDKKNMKIIDVKPIKAHGGSIRVYLKKNKVVSKISENVLSMLREEKNKLSMAYAKSCFNIFKSEIKILKDNLENFKLKNLNVIGYGAPARLATITNFGKIDKNLIEFIIDDSPLKVNRFTPGSHIPIKNYETIKDNFYREIILFAYEYYSSIKSKFLNKDVNFYKPIPMKKL
;
A
#
# COMPACT_ATOMS: atom_id res chain seq x y z
N ILE A 1 -13.96 -6.56 -0.47
CA ILE A 1 -14.64 -6.06 0.75
C ILE A 1 -14.66 -7.17 1.79
N LEU A 2 -13.96 -6.98 2.92
CA LEU A 2 -13.81 -7.97 4.00
C LEU A 2 -15.17 -8.46 4.57
N LEU A 3 -16.18 -7.59 4.61
CA LEU A 3 -17.49 -7.89 5.20
C LEU A 3 -18.30 -8.93 4.41
N LYS A 4 -18.06 -9.09 3.10
CA LYS A 4 -18.84 -10.00 2.26
C LYS A 4 -18.67 -11.47 2.71
N PRO A 5 -17.45 -11.99 2.90
CA PRO A 5 -17.24 -13.29 3.53
C PRO A 5 -17.89 -13.42 4.92
N LEU A 6 -17.78 -12.41 5.78
CA LEU A 6 -18.37 -12.47 7.14
C LEU A 6 -19.88 -12.66 7.10
N LYS A 7 -20.57 -12.00 6.16
CA LYS A 7 -22.01 -12.20 5.90
C LYS A 7 -22.33 -13.64 5.50
N GLN A 8 -21.52 -14.26 4.64
CA GLN A 8 -21.70 -15.65 4.22
C GLN A 8 -21.53 -16.63 5.39
N TYR A 9 -20.60 -16.34 6.30
CA TYR A 9 -20.39 -17.10 7.53
C TYR A 9 -21.37 -16.74 8.67
N LYS A 10 -22.35 -15.86 8.43
CA LYS A 10 -23.33 -15.39 9.43
C LYS A 10 -22.68 -14.79 10.68
N VAL A 11 -21.50 -14.19 10.54
CA VAL A 11 -20.84 -13.43 11.60
C VAL A 11 -21.50 -12.06 11.71
N LYS A 12 -21.79 -11.58 12.92
CA LYS A 12 -22.26 -10.20 13.13
C LYS A 12 -21.10 -9.24 12.84
N PHE A 13 -21.34 -8.24 11.99
CA PHE A 13 -20.32 -7.25 11.64
C PHE A 13 -20.92 -5.86 11.50
N LEU A 14 -20.05 -4.86 11.56
CA LEU A 14 -20.35 -3.47 11.22
C LEU A 14 -19.10 -2.88 10.56
N GLY A 15 -19.27 -2.30 9.37
CA GLY A 15 -18.22 -1.56 8.68
C GLY A 15 -18.14 -0.11 9.16
N ILE A 16 -16.99 0.52 8.94
CA ILE A 16 -16.82 1.97 9.05
C ILE A 16 -15.89 2.44 7.93
N ASP A 17 -16.32 3.45 7.18
CA ASP A 17 -15.53 4.05 6.10
C ASP A 17 -15.99 5.50 5.90
N PRO A 18 -15.08 6.50 5.92
CA PRO A 18 -15.48 7.90 5.72
C PRO A 18 -15.94 8.20 4.27
N SER A 19 -15.65 7.32 3.32
CA SER A 19 -15.93 7.53 1.90
C SER A 19 -17.41 7.28 1.58
N GLU A 20 -18.15 8.36 1.31
CA GLU A 20 -19.60 8.28 1.09
C GLU A 20 -19.99 7.34 -0.07
N ASN A 21 -19.26 7.39 -1.18
CA ASN A 21 -19.49 6.55 -2.35
C ASN A 21 -19.29 5.06 -2.02
N VAL A 22 -18.20 4.70 -1.34
CA VAL A 22 -17.87 3.31 -0.97
C VAL A 22 -18.85 2.78 0.07
N GLY A 23 -19.15 3.60 1.09
CA GLY A 23 -20.10 3.26 2.15
C GLY A 23 -21.51 3.01 1.62
N LYS A 24 -22.01 3.86 0.70
CA LYS A 24 -23.31 3.66 0.04
C LYS A 24 -23.35 2.36 -0.76
N ILE A 25 -22.30 2.05 -1.51
CA ILE A 25 -22.19 0.78 -2.27
C ILE A 25 -22.16 -0.42 -1.32
N ALA A 26 -21.45 -0.34 -0.19
CA ALA A 26 -21.43 -1.42 0.80
C ALA A 26 -22.83 -1.66 1.39
N ASN A 27 -23.51 -0.59 1.80
CA ASN A 27 -24.86 -0.64 2.36
C ASN A 27 -25.90 -1.18 1.35
N SER A 28 -25.84 -0.78 0.08
CA SER A 28 -26.74 -1.30 -0.96
C SER A 28 -26.56 -2.80 -1.21
N ASN A 29 -25.38 -3.35 -0.93
CA ASN A 29 -25.10 -4.79 -0.96
C ASN A 29 -25.47 -5.51 0.36
N GLY A 30 -26.13 -4.80 1.28
CA GLY A 30 -26.49 -5.27 2.61
C GLY A 30 -25.27 -5.58 3.48
N LEU A 31 -24.20 -4.80 3.33
CA LEU A 31 -23.02 -4.81 4.19
C LEU A 31 -23.06 -3.55 5.06
N THR A 32 -23.76 -3.62 6.20
CA THR A 32 -23.97 -2.48 7.10
C THR A 32 -22.65 -1.79 7.42
N THR A 33 -22.55 -0.52 7.02
CA THR A 33 -21.34 0.31 7.10
C THR A 33 -21.72 1.72 7.56
N LEU A 34 -21.11 2.19 8.63
CA LEU A 34 -21.21 3.58 9.09
C LEU A 34 -20.33 4.47 8.20
N ILE A 35 -20.92 5.51 7.61
CA ILE A 35 -20.18 6.47 6.79
C ILE A 35 -19.60 7.54 7.72
N SER A 36 -18.45 7.25 8.29
CA SER A 36 -17.77 8.11 9.28
C SER A 36 -16.28 7.76 9.37
N PHE A 37 -15.49 8.69 9.88
CA PHE A 37 -14.18 8.36 10.43
C PHE A 37 -14.33 7.52 11.72
N PHE A 38 -13.35 6.65 11.97
CA PHE A 38 -13.25 5.92 13.24
C PHE A 38 -12.66 6.86 14.31
N ASN A 39 -13.48 7.17 15.31
CA ASN A 39 -13.13 8.06 16.41
C ASN A 39 -14.01 7.75 17.65
N GLN A 40 -13.90 8.55 18.71
CA GLN A 40 -14.73 8.40 19.91
C GLN A 40 -16.24 8.51 19.65
N GLU A 41 -16.68 9.38 18.73
CA GLU A 41 -18.10 9.59 18.45
C GLU A 41 -18.70 8.38 17.74
N SER A 42 -18.05 7.91 16.67
CA SER A 42 -18.48 6.70 15.98
C SER A 42 -18.35 5.46 16.87
N SER A 43 -17.36 5.40 17.77
CA SER A 43 -17.27 4.33 18.78
C SER A 43 -18.50 4.29 19.71
N LYS A 44 -19.00 5.45 20.17
CA LYS A 44 -20.24 5.52 20.98
C LYS A 44 -21.45 5.05 20.19
N GLU A 45 -21.53 5.39 18.91
CA GLU A 45 -22.59 4.93 18.02
C GLU A 45 -22.54 3.41 17.82
N ILE A 46 -21.36 2.85 17.56
CA ILE A 46 -21.15 1.40 17.43
C ILE A 46 -21.64 0.67 18.68
N ILE A 47 -21.29 1.16 19.88
CA ILE A 47 -21.73 0.54 21.14
C ILE A 47 -23.27 0.53 21.24
N LYS A 48 -23.95 1.59 20.81
CA LYS A 48 -25.43 1.63 20.81
C LYS A 48 -26.04 0.65 19.81
N ILE A 49 -25.43 0.49 18.63
CA ILE A 49 -25.95 -0.35 17.55
C ILE A 49 -25.71 -1.84 17.84
N SER A 50 -24.48 -2.20 18.24
CA SER A 50 -24.02 -3.59 18.22
C SER A 50 -23.34 -4.04 19.51
N GLY A 51 -23.07 -3.14 20.45
CA GLY A 51 -22.26 -3.40 21.65
C GLY A 51 -20.75 -3.29 21.36
N ARG A 52 -19.94 -3.72 22.33
CA ARG A 52 -18.48 -3.81 22.14
C ARG A 52 -18.13 -5.02 21.26
N PRO A 53 -17.30 -4.85 20.21
CA PRO A 53 -16.87 -5.96 19.37
C PRO A 53 -15.83 -6.84 20.05
N ASP A 54 -15.91 -8.15 19.82
CA ASP A 54 -14.88 -9.13 20.18
C ASP A 54 -13.67 -9.10 19.22
N CYS A 55 -13.83 -8.48 18.05
CA CYS A 55 -12.78 -8.32 17.06
C CYS A 55 -12.91 -6.99 16.32
N ILE A 56 -11.81 -6.24 16.23
CA ILE A 56 -11.69 -5.06 15.35
C ILE A 56 -10.61 -5.37 14.32
N VAL A 57 -10.89 -5.10 13.04
CA VAL A 57 -9.93 -5.29 11.95
C VAL A 57 -9.71 -3.98 11.19
N ALA A 58 -8.46 -3.55 11.12
CA ALA A 58 -8.01 -2.40 10.35
C ALA A 58 -7.03 -2.89 9.26
N SER A 59 -7.58 -3.29 8.10
CA SER A 59 -6.80 -3.76 6.95
C SER A 59 -6.40 -2.58 6.07
N SER A 60 -5.09 -2.35 5.92
CA SER A 60 -4.49 -1.30 5.08
C SER A 60 -4.90 0.14 5.38
N VAL A 61 -5.56 0.42 6.52
CA VAL A 61 -5.92 1.79 6.95
C VAL A 61 -4.92 2.39 7.92
N PHE A 62 -4.24 1.56 8.71
CA PHE A 62 -3.39 2.03 9.81
C PHE A 62 -2.19 2.87 9.33
N THR A 63 -1.68 2.61 8.12
CA THR A 63 -0.61 3.40 7.47
C THR A 63 -1.05 4.78 6.99
N HIS A 64 -2.35 5.07 6.96
CA HIS A 64 -2.91 6.35 6.53
C HIS A 64 -3.30 7.26 7.70
N LEU A 65 -3.09 6.81 8.95
CA LEU A 65 -3.44 7.56 10.15
C LEU A 65 -2.43 8.68 10.39
N GLU A 66 -2.91 9.91 10.48
CA GLU A 66 -2.10 11.06 10.91
C GLU A 66 -1.78 10.98 12.42
N ASP A 67 -2.76 10.59 13.23
CA ASP A 67 -2.60 10.35 14.67
C ASP A 67 -2.94 8.90 15.04
N PRO A 68 -1.96 7.98 14.96
CA PRO A 68 -2.19 6.60 15.30
C PRO A 68 -2.34 6.37 16.80
N LEU A 69 -1.88 7.29 17.67
CA LEU A 69 -2.04 7.11 19.13
C LEU A 69 -3.50 7.32 19.56
N THR A 70 -4.15 8.34 19.03
CA THR A 70 -5.58 8.58 19.27
C THR A 70 -6.43 7.44 18.71
N PHE A 71 -6.11 6.96 17.49
CA PHE A 71 -6.80 5.81 16.92
C PHE A 71 -6.70 4.55 17.80
N ILE A 72 -5.51 4.25 18.35
CA ILE A 72 -5.33 3.10 19.25
C ILE A 72 -6.13 3.27 20.53
N GLU A 73 -6.21 4.48 21.08
CA GLU A 73 -7.02 4.76 22.27
C GLU A 73 -8.51 4.52 22.02
N ASP A 74 -9.02 4.95 20.86
CA ASP A 74 -10.41 4.71 20.46
C ASP A 74 -10.69 3.22 20.27
N VAL A 75 -9.76 2.48 19.66
CA VAL A 75 -9.81 1.02 19.58
C VAL A 75 -9.82 0.39 20.97
N TYR A 76 -8.95 0.82 21.88
CA TYR A 76 -8.87 0.28 23.24
C TYR A 76 -10.19 0.45 24.01
N ASN A 77 -10.83 1.61 23.86
CA ASN A 77 -12.09 1.96 24.52
C ASN A 77 -13.29 1.20 23.95
N LEU A 78 -13.30 0.96 22.64
CA LEU A 78 -14.36 0.24 21.94
C LEU A 78 -14.25 -1.29 22.11
N LEU A 79 -13.05 -1.85 21.98
CA LEU A 79 -12.81 -3.29 21.97
C LEU A 79 -13.28 -3.94 23.27
N ASP A 80 -13.87 -5.14 23.17
CA ASP A 80 -14.13 -5.99 24.33
C ASP A 80 -12.85 -6.26 25.13
N ASP A 81 -12.98 -6.54 26.42
CA ASP A 81 -11.82 -6.79 27.29
C ASP A 81 -11.03 -8.03 26.88
N ASN A 82 -11.69 -9.05 26.34
CA ASN A 82 -11.06 -10.26 25.79
C ASN A 82 -10.87 -10.20 24.27
N GLY A 83 -11.29 -9.08 23.65
CA GLY A 83 -11.30 -8.91 22.21
C GLY A 83 -9.90 -8.87 21.59
N THR A 84 -9.86 -9.06 20.27
CA THR A 84 -8.63 -9.01 19.48
C THR A 84 -8.68 -7.87 18.48
N PHE A 85 -7.65 -7.04 18.46
CA PHE A 85 -7.45 -6.04 17.41
C PHE A 85 -6.46 -6.57 16.39
N ILE A 86 -6.81 -6.50 15.11
CA ILE A 86 -5.99 -6.99 14.00
C ILE A 86 -5.70 -5.84 13.06
N ILE A 87 -4.42 -5.57 12.80
CA ILE A 87 -3.99 -4.62 11.77
C ILE A 87 -3.24 -5.33 10.66
N GLU A 88 -3.32 -4.78 9.46
CA GLU A 88 -2.44 -5.14 8.35
C GLU A 88 -1.72 -3.89 7.88
N VAL A 89 -0.39 -3.93 7.89
CA VAL A 89 0.46 -2.81 7.46
C VAL A 89 1.58 -3.29 6.57
N GLU A 90 1.93 -2.47 5.58
CA GLU A 90 3.12 -2.72 4.77
C GLU A 90 4.37 -2.76 5.64
N TYR A 91 5.21 -3.75 5.40
CA TYR A 91 6.30 -4.05 6.31
C TYR A 91 7.57 -3.32 5.88
N LEU A 92 8.07 -2.40 6.71
CA LEU A 92 9.24 -1.57 6.41
C LEU A 92 10.44 -2.41 5.94
N LYS A 93 10.69 -3.56 6.58
CA LYS A 93 11.76 -4.47 6.16
C LYS A 93 11.62 -4.94 4.71
N ASN A 94 10.41 -5.31 4.28
CA ASN A 94 10.17 -5.72 2.90
C ASN A 94 10.37 -4.56 1.93
N ILE A 95 9.94 -3.35 2.30
CA ILE A 95 10.16 -2.13 1.50
C ILE A 95 11.65 -1.93 1.23
N LEU A 96 12.48 -2.10 2.28
CA LEU A 96 13.93 -1.96 2.19
C LEU A 96 14.59 -3.12 1.42
N GLU A 97 14.33 -4.37 1.82
CA GLU A 97 14.95 -5.57 1.22
C GLU A 97 14.59 -5.75 -0.26
N GLN A 98 13.39 -5.34 -0.68
CA GLN A 98 12.90 -5.53 -2.05
C GLN A 98 13.00 -4.28 -2.92
N VAL A 99 13.67 -3.23 -2.44
CA VAL A 99 13.88 -1.97 -3.17
C VAL A 99 12.56 -1.31 -3.62
N GLN A 100 11.56 -1.30 -2.75
CA GLN A 100 10.22 -0.76 -3.06
C GLN A 100 10.09 0.70 -2.62
N PHE A 101 11.10 1.54 -2.87
CA PHE A 101 11.11 2.93 -2.40
C PHE A 101 9.97 3.78 -2.97
N GLU A 102 9.34 3.33 -4.06
CA GLU A 102 8.17 3.98 -4.62
C GLU A 102 6.95 3.93 -3.69
N ARG A 103 7.03 3.14 -2.61
CA ARG A 103 6.05 3.12 -1.52
C ARG A 103 6.17 4.28 -0.55
N PHE A 104 7.27 5.05 -0.59
CA PHE A 104 7.39 6.31 0.12
C PHE A 104 6.64 7.41 -0.65
N TYR A 105 5.36 7.65 -0.30
CA TYR A 105 4.54 8.70 -0.92
C TYR A 105 3.58 9.35 0.09
N PHE A 106 2.96 10.45 -0.34
CA PHE A 106 2.36 11.48 0.52
C PHE A 106 1.27 10.98 1.47
N ASP A 107 0.42 10.05 1.05
CA ASP A 107 -0.74 9.59 1.83
C ASP A 107 -0.39 8.66 3.01
N ARG A 108 0.91 8.44 3.25
CA ARG A 108 1.46 7.54 4.27
C ARG A 108 2.48 8.25 5.13
N PRO A 109 2.07 8.80 6.28
CA PRO A 109 2.98 9.48 7.20
C PRO A 109 3.94 8.51 7.89
N PHE A 110 3.58 7.23 8.06
CA PHE A 110 4.36 6.25 8.82
C PHE A 110 4.62 4.95 8.05
N TYR A 111 5.80 4.38 8.28
CA TYR A 111 6.25 3.10 7.74
C TYR A 111 6.68 2.21 8.89
N TYR A 112 6.00 1.07 9.05
CA TYR A 112 6.05 0.32 10.29
C TYR A 112 7.00 -0.87 10.23
N SER A 113 7.88 -0.95 11.22
CA SER A 113 8.45 -2.21 11.69
C SER A 113 7.63 -2.76 12.86
N LEU A 114 7.72 -4.05 13.14
CA LEU A 114 7.12 -4.68 14.31
C LEU A 114 7.60 -4.02 15.61
N HIS A 115 8.89 -3.67 15.72
CA HIS A 115 9.44 -2.95 16.87
C HIS A 115 8.81 -1.57 17.06
N SER A 116 8.58 -0.83 15.95
CA SER A 116 7.91 0.48 16.01
C SER A 116 6.46 0.35 16.46
N LEU A 117 5.75 -0.68 15.97
CA LEU A 117 4.38 -0.99 16.39
C LEU A 117 4.33 -1.39 17.87
N GLN A 118 5.24 -2.25 18.32
CA GLN A 118 5.33 -2.66 19.72
C GLN A 118 5.44 -1.44 20.64
N LYS A 119 6.34 -0.51 20.33
CA LYS A 119 6.49 0.75 21.10
C LYS A 119 5.23 1.61 21.07
N LEU A 120 4.53 1.66 19.94
CA LEU A 120 3.34 2.48 19.76
C LEU A 120 2.17 1.93 20.59
N PHE A 121 1.91 0.62 20.50
CA PHE A 121 0.83 -0.04 21.22
C PHE A 121 1.07 -0.13 22.72
N ASP A 122 2.32 -0.31 23.15
CA ASP A 122 2.69 -0.32 24.57
C ASP A 122 2.32 0.99 25.27
N LYS A 123 2.37 2.13 24.56
CA LYS A 123 1.95 3.45 25.10
C LYS A 123 0.45 3.56 25.39
N LYS A 124 -0.37 2.67 24.81
CA LYS A 124 -1.83 2.68 24.93
C LYS A 124 -2.36 1.38 25.54
N ASN A 125 -1.56 0.72 26.38
CA ASN A 125 -1.94 -0.49 27.11
C ASN A 125 -2.44 -1.64 26.22
N MET A 126 -1.91 -1.73 24.99
CA MET A 126 -2.14 -2.85 24.08
C MET A 126 -0.83 -3.61 23.86
N LYS A 127 -0.92 -4.93 23.71
CA LYS A 127 0.22 -5.81 23.48
C LYS A 127 0.02 -6.61 22.20
N ILE A 128 1.09 -6.72 21.42
CA ILE A 128 1.17 -7.62 20.28
C ILE A 128 1.32 -9.06 20.80
N ILE A 129 0.41 -9.94 20.39
CA ILE A 129 0.40 -11.35 20.80
C ILE A 129 0.83 -12.29 19.67
N ASP A 130 0.59 -11.94 18.41
CA ASP A 130 0.99 -12.72 17.24
C ASP A 130 1.25 -11.80 16.04
N VAL A 131 2.04 -12.29 15.10
CA VAL A 131 2.35 -11.59 13.85
C VAL A 131 2.52 -12.62 12.73
N LYS A 132 2.00 -12.31 11.55
CA LYS A 132 2.14 -13.15 10.36
C LYS A 132 2.56 -12.33 9.15
N PRO A 133 3.58 -12.75 8.39
CA PRO A 133 3.84 -12.16 7.08
C PRO A 133 2.69 -12.49 6.13
N ILE A 134 2.29 -11.52 5.31
CA ILE A 134 1.27 -11.69 4.28
C ILE A 134 1.75 -11.10 2.95
N LYS A 135 1.27 -11.64 1.83
CA LYS A 135 1.71 -11.22 0.48
C LYS A 135 1.13 -9.88 0.02
N ALA A 136 0.09 -9.37 0.70
CA ALA A 136 -0.61 -8.16 0.32
C ALA A 136 0.35 -6.97 0.17
N HIS A 137 0.07 -6.11 -0.82
CA HIS A 137 0.80 -4.87 -1.07
C HIS A 137 2.34 -5.03 -1.13
N GLY A 138 2.84 -6.05 -1.84
CA GLY A 138 4.28 -6.24 -2.01
C GLY A 138 5.01 -6.76 -0.77
N GLY A 139 4.27 -7.21 0.24
CA GLY A 139 4.79 -7.78 1.48
C GLY A 139 4.41 -6.94 2.69
N SER A 140 3.43 -7.43 3.45
CA SER A 140 2.90 -6.79 4.66
C SER A 140 3.03 -7.72 5.86
N ILE A 141 2.72 -7.19 7.05
CA ILE A 141 2.53 -7.99 8.26
C ILE A 141 1.11 -7.81 8.78
N ARG A 142 0.50 -8.92 9.20
CA ARG A 142 -0.74 -8.93 9.98
C ARG A 142 -0.36 -9.06 11.44
N VAL A 143 -0.75 -8.08 12.25
CA VAL A 143 -0.39 -8.01 13.67
C VAL A 143 -1.66 -8.19 14.51
N TYR A 144 -1.59 -9.08 15.48
CA TYR A 144 -2.68 -9.40 16.38
C TYR A 144 -2.38 -8.82 17.76
N LEU A 145 -3.33 -8.07 18.30
CA LEU A 145 -3.19 -7.30 19.52
C LEU A 145 -4.31 -7.59 20.50
N LYS A 146 -4.00 -7.50 21.79
CA LYS A 146 -4.98 -7.55 22.89
C LYS A 146 -4.69 -6.45 23.89
N LYS A 147 -5.67 -6.15 24.75
CA LYS A 147 -5.43 -5.31 25.93
C LYS A 147 -4.40 -5.98 26.83
N ASN A 148 -3.43 -5.20 27.33
CA ASN A 148 -2.31 -5.72 28.13
C ASN A 148 -2.76 -6.57 29.33
N LYS A 149 -3.85 -6.16 29.98
CA LYS A 149 -4.39 -6.82 31.18
C LYS A 149 -4.84 -8.28 30.99
N VAL A 150 -5.13 -8.71 29.75
CA VAL A 150 -5.58 -10.09 29.45
C VAL A 150 -4.52 -10.93 28.73
N VAL A 151 -3.32 -10.39 28.53
CA VAL A 151 -2.27 -11.07 27.78
C VAL A 151 -1.55 -12.05 28.69
N SER A 152 -1.66 -13.34 28.39
CA SER A 152 -0.96 -14.42 29.11
C SER A 152 0.19 -15.04 28.33
N LYS A 153 0.20 -14.89 27.00
CA LYS A 153 1.22 -15.48 26.12
C LYS A 153 1.48 -14.61 24.90
N ILE A 154 2.76 -14.51 24.53
CA ILE A 154 3.23 -13.95 23.27
C ILE A 154 3.73 -15.11 22.41
N SER A 155 3.38 -15.12 21.13
CA SER A 155 3.83 -16.16 20.20
C SER A 155 5.33 -16.04 19.89
N GLU A 156 5.94 -17.17 19.53
CA GLU A 156 7.33 -17.19 19.07
C GLU A 156 7.53 -16.37 17.78
N ASN A 157 6.49 -16.20 16.96
CA ASN A 157 6.54 -15.38 15.73
C ASN A 157 6.94 -13.94 16.04
N VAL A 158 6.38 -13.36 17.11
CA VAL A 158 6.69 -11.99 17.54
C VAL A 158 8.16 -11.90 17.97
N LEU A 159 8.60 -12.85 18.82
CA LEU A 159 9.98 -12.87 19.32
C LEU A 159 11.00 -13.09 18.20
N SER A 160 10.72 -13.99 17.26
CA SER A 160 11.56 -14.27 16.09
C SER A 160 11.66 -13.04 15.18
N MET A 161 10.54 -12.38 14.87
CA MET A 161 10.54 -11.22 13.99
C MET A 161 11.25 -10.02 14.62
N LEU A 162 11.06 -9.76 15.93
CA LEU A 162 11.80 -8.71 16.64
C LEU A 162 13.31 -8.97 16.67
N ARG A 163 13.73 -10.22 16.85
CA ARG A 163 15.15 -10.62 16.76
C ARG A 163 15.71 -10.37 15.36
N GLU A 164 14.96 -10.71 14.32
CA GLU A 164 15.35 -10.46 12.94
C GLU A 164 15.49 -8.95 12.66
N GLU A 165 14.53 -8.13 13.09
CA GLU A 165 14.56 -6.68 12.91
C GLU A 165 15.77 -6.02 13.57
N LYS A 166 16.16 -6.48 14.76
CA LYS A 166 17.33 -5.93 15.47
C LYS A 166 18.61 -6.00 14.61
N ASN A 167 18.74 -7.05 13.81
CA ASN A 167 19.90 -7.25 12.94
C ASN A 167 19.74 -6.57 11.57
N LYS A 168 18.49 -6.42 11.09
CA LYS A 168 18.18 -6.01 9.71
C LYS A 168 17.55 -4.63 9.55
N LEU A 169 17.22 -3.92 10.61
CA LEU A 169 16.62 -2.57 10.56
C LEU A 169 17.45 -1.55 11.35
N SER A 170 18.76 -1.71 11.38
CA SER A 170 19.66 -0.70 11.94
C SER A 170 19.69 0.56 11.06
N MET A 171 20.05 1.72 11.64
CA MET A 171 20.24 2.95 10.88
C MET A 171 21.31 2.82 9.79
N ALA A 172 22.34 2.02 10.02
CA ALA A 172 23.37 1.74 9.02
C ALA A 172 22.79 0.97 7.82
N TYR A 173 21.95 -0.04 8.09
CA TYR A 173 21.26 -0.79 7.04
C TYR A 173 20.25 0.08 6.26
N ALA A 174 19.48 0.93 6.95
CA ALA A 174 18.57 1.86 6.26
C ALA A 174 19.33 2.81 5.32
N LYS A 175 20.50 3.31 5.74
CA LYS A 175 21.39 4.14 4.90
C LYS A 175 21.93 3.37 3.70
N SER A 176 22.34 2.11 3.86
CA SER A 176 22.82 1.30 2.74
C SER A 176 21.71 1.02 1.73
N CYS A 177 20.49 0.73 2.20
CA CYS A 177 19.31 0.57 1.33
C CYS A 177 19.01 1.85 0.54
N PHE A 178 19.11 3.02 1.16
CA PHE A 178 18.91 4.29 0.46
C PHE A 178 19.94 4.52 -0.66
N ASN A 179 21.19 4.08 -0.48
CA ASN A 179 22.19 4.12 -1.55
C ASN A 179 21.84 3.17 -2.69
N ILE A 180 21.30 1.98 -2.38
CA ILE A 180 20.76 1.06 -3.39
C ILE A 180 19.62 1.72 -4.16
N PHE A 181 18.70 2.40 -3.48
CA PHE A 181 17.59 3.11 -4.14
C PHE A 181 18.08 4.17 -5.13
N LYS A 182 19.12 4.94 -4.75
CA LYS A 182 19.78 5.89 -5.65
C LYS A 182 20.43 5.20 -6.86
N SER A 183 21.01 4.03 -6.66
CA SER A 183 21.60 3.24 -7.74
C SER A 183 20.52 2.74 -8.70
N GLU A 184 19.43 2.18 -8.19
CA GLU A 184 18.32 1.66 -9.00
C GLU A 184 17.60 2.74 -9.80
N ILE A 185 17.38 3.91 -9.21
CA ILE A 185 16.77 5.02 -9.96
C ILE A 185 17.73 5.56 -11.03
N LYS A 186 19.04 5.56 -10.78
CA LYS A 186 20.06 5.91 -11.78
C LYS A 186 20.06 4.89 -12.93
N ILE A 187 20.01 3.59 -12.64
CA ILE A 187 19.92 2.54 -13.65
C ILE A 187 18.68 2.74 -14.54
N LEU A 188 17.52 3.02 -13.96
CA LEU A 188 16.31 3.33 -14.72
C LEU A 188 16.52 4.53 -15.66
N LYS A 189 17.06 5.63 -15.12
CA LYS A 189 17.32 6.84 -15.89
C LYS A 189 18.31 6.61 -17.04
N ASP A 190 19.43 5.96 -16.78
CA ASP A 190 20.47 5.68 -17.77
C ASP A 190 19.90 4.79 -18.91
N ASN A 191 19.04 3.83 -18.59
CA ASN A 191 18.37 3.02 -19.62
C ASN A 191 17.40 3.83 -20.48
N LEU A 192 16.62 4.74 -19.88
CA LEU A 192 15.73 5.64 -20.62
C LEU A 192 16.52 6.57 -21.55
N GLU A 193 17.64 7.12 -21.07
CA GLU A 193 18.56 7.92 -21.89
C GLU A 193 19.15 7.10 -23.05
N ASN A 194 19.53 5.85 -22.79
CA ASN A 194 20.01 4.94 -23.83
C ASN A 194 18.95 4.59 -24.88
N PHE A 195 17.69 4.42 -24.50
CA PHE A 195 16.59 4.23 -25.45
C PHE A 195 16.43 5.45 -26.35
N LYS A 196 16.48 6.65 -25.76
CA LYS A 196 16.42 7.90 -26.50
C LYS A 196 17.59 8.06 -27.48
N LEU A 197 18.81 7.74 -27.07
CA LEU A 197 20.00 7.78 -27.95
C LEU A 197 19.87 6.82 -29.15
N LYS A 198 19.12 5.72 -28.99
CA LYS A 198 18.81 4.75 -30.05
C LYS A 198 17.56 5.13 -30.88
N ASN A 199 17.00 6.32 -30.67
CA ASN A 199 15.74 6.78 -31.27
C ASN A 199 14.57 5.82 -31.02
N LEU A 200 14.56 5.14 -29.87
CA LEU A 200 13.45 4.29 -29.45
C LEU A 200 12.44 5.13 -28.66
N ASN A 201 11.17 5.06 -29.05
CA ASN A 201 10.10 5.76 -28.35
C ASN A 201 9.67 4.97 -27.12
N VAL A 202 9.74 5.61 -25.96
CA VAL A 202 9.39 5.02 -24.67
C VAL A 202 8.12 5.63 -24.12
N ILE A 203 7.18 4.79 -23.69
CA ILE A 203 5.96 5.20 -22.99
C ILE A 203 5.84 4.50 -21.64
N GLY A 204 5.02 5.06 -20.75
CA GLY A 204 4.64 4.41 -19.51
C GLY A 204 3.25 3.77 -19.60
N TYR A 205 3.00 2.75 -18.77
CA TYR A 205 1.67 2.16 -18.63
C TYR A 205 1.26 2.05 -17.15
N GLY A 206 0.11 2.64 -16.86
CA GLY A 206 -0.47 2.87 -15.55
C GLY A 206 0.07 4.14 -14.89
N ALA A 207 -0.81 4.95 -14.31
CA ALA A 207 -0.46 6.11 -13.50
C ALA A 207 -0.87 5.93 -12.01
N PRO A 208 -0.35 4.90 -11.30
CA PRO A 208 -0.59 4.76 -9.86
C PRO A 208 0.14 5.85 -9.05
N ALA A 209 -0.23 6.07 -7.79
CA ALA A 209 0.39 7.08 -6.93
C ALA A 209 1.93 6.96 -6.88
N ARG A 210 2.44 5.73 -6.80
CA ARG A 210 3.88 5.42 -6.80
C ARG A 210 4.66 5.90 -8.02
N LEU A 211 3.98 6.12 -9.17
CA LEU A 211 4.63 6.67 -10.36
C LEU A 211 5.27 8.01 -10.02
N ALA A 212 4.56 8.86 -9.27
CA ALA A 212 5.05 10.17 -8.89
C ALA A 212 6.37 10.05 -8.11
N THR A 213 6.47 9.14 -7.14
CA THR A 213 7.72 8.93 -6.39
C THR A 213 8.87 8.54 -7.32
N ILE A 214 8.66 7.57 -8.23
CA ILE A 214 9.71 7.12 -9.16
C ILE A 214 10.15 8.27 -10.05
N THR A 215 9.22 8.94 -10.73
CA THR A 215 9.56 9.95 -11.74
C THR A 215 10.17 11.20 -11.11
N ASN A 216 9.66 11.66 -9.96
CA ASN A 216 10.20 12.84 -9.29
C ASN A 216 11.58 12.55 -8.67
N PHE A 217 11.75 11.40 -8.00
CA PHE A 217 13.05 11.02 -7.43
C PHE A 217 14.12 10.84 -8.51
N GLY A 218 13.74 10.23 -9.64
CA GLY A 218 14.64 10.03 -10.78
C GLY A 218 14.82 11.22 -11.70
N LYS A 219 14.07 12.33 -11.49
CA LYS A 219 13.98 13.44 -12.45
C LYS A 219 13.70 12.95 -13.88
N ILE A 220 12.72 12.05 -13.99
CA ILE A 220 12.23 11.48 -15.24
C ILE A 220 10.99 12.25 -15.64
N ASP A 221 11.00 12.84 -16.83
CA ASP A 221 9.92 13.67 -17.35
C ASP A 221 9.52 13.24 -18.78
N LYS A 222 8.72 14.06 -19.44
CA LYS A 222 8.22 13.81 -20.80
C LYS A 222 9.32 13.67 -21.86
N ASN A 223 10.55 14.10 -21.58
CA ASN A 223 11.68 13.99 -22.51
C ASN A 223 12.28 12.58 -22.53
N LEU A 224 11.99 11.76 -21.51
CA LEU A 224 12.44 10.37 -21.38
C LEU A 224 11.28 9.37 -21.51
N ILE A 225 10.06 9.76 -21.11
CA ILE A 225 8.84 8.96 -21.25
C ILE A 225 7.77 9.85 -21.88
N GLU A 226 7.40 9.61 -23.15
CA GLU A 226 6.59 10.57 -23.93
C GLU A 226 5.20 10.83 -23.31
N PHE A 227 4.55 9.77 -22.83
CA PHE A 227 3.28 9.82 -22.12
C PHE A 227 3.06 8.55 -21.29
N ILE A 228 2.07 8.60 -20.40
CA ILE A 228 1.58 7.46 -19.63
C ILE A 228 0.21 7.04 -20.15
N ILE A 229 0.00 5.76 -20.41
CA ILE A 229 -1.32 5.20 -20.66
C ILE A 229 -2.00 4.86 -19.33
N ASP A 230 -3.24 5.27 -19.11
CA ASP A 230 -4.06 4.85 -17.96
C ASP A 230 -5.51 4.65 -18.41
N ASP A 231 -6.16 3.59 -17.91
CA ASP A 231 -7.54 3.24 -18.25
C ASP A 231 -8.57 4.12 -17.52
N SER A 232 -8.15 4.86 -16.48
CA SER A 232 -9.06 5.69 -15.68
C SER A 232 -9.46 6.96 -16.43
N PRO A 233 -10.75 7.16 -16.74
CA PRO A 233 -11.22 8.38 -17.42
C PRO A 233 -10.95 9.66 -16.62
N LEU A 234 -10.83 9.54 -15.29
CA LEU A 234 -10.52 10.65 -14.39
C LEU A 234 -9.08 11.17 -14.56
N LYS A 235 -8.17 10.35 -15.09
CA LYS A 235 -6.75 10.68 -15.26
C LYS A 235 -6.38 11.03 -16.70
N VAL A 236 -7.11 10.48 -17.68
CA VAL A 236 -6.88 10.80 -19.10
C VAL A 236 -7.01 12.31 -19.33
N ASN A 237 -6.15 12.87 -20.20
CA ASN A 237 -6.03 14.31 -20.46
C ASN A 237 -5.61 15.13 -19.22
N ARG A 238 -4.86 14.52 -18.31
CA ARG A 238 -4.15 15.18 -17.20
C ARG A 238 -2.65 14.91 -17.32
N PHE A 239 -1.90 15.34 -16.31
CA PHE A 239 -0.46 15.15 -16.22
C PHE A 239 -0.08 14.45 -14.93
N THR A 240 1.04 13.73 -14.94
CA THR A 240 1.60 13.14 -13.72
C THR A 240 2.04 14.24 -12.75
N PRO A 241 1.82 14.09 -11.43
CA PRO A 241 2.24 15.08 -10.44
C PRO A 241 3.75 15.31 -10.44
N GLY A 242 4.17 16.57 -10.52
CA GLY A 242 5.58 17.00 -10.46
C GLY A 242 6.36 16.82 -11.77
N SER A 243 6.35 15.62 -12.35
CA SER A 243 7.08 15.31 -13.61
C SER A 243 6.34 15.76 -14.89
N HIS A 244 5.06 16.11 -14.77
CA HIS A 244 4.22 16.63 -15.85
C HIS A 244 4.24 15.81 -17.15
N ILE A 245 4.29 14.48 -17.03
CA ILE A 245 4.17 13.56 -18.15
C ILE A 245 2.68 13.47 -18.52
N PRO A 246 2.27 13.69 -19.79
CA PRO A 246 0.87 13.63 -20.17
C PRO A 246 0.30 12.21 -19.98
N ILE A 247 -0.95 12.13 -19.52
CA ILE A 247 -1.69 10.88 -19.33
C ILE A 247 -2.72 10.76 -20.45
N LYS A 248 -2.66 9.66 -21.19
CA LYS A 248 -3.47 9.39 -22.38
C LYS A 248 -4.21 8.07 -22.27
N ASN A 249 -5.20 7.88 -23.13
CA ASN A 249 -5.94 6.63 -23.26
C ASN A 249 -5.19 5.62 -24.14
N TYR A 250 -5.54 4.34 -24.03
CA TYR A 250 -4.90 3.27 -24.78
C TYR A 250 -5.01 3.47 -26.31
N GLU A 251 -6.11 4.05 -26.79
CA GLU A 251 -6.38 4.33 -28.21
C GLU A 251 -5.34 5.27 -28.84
N THR A 252 -4.57 6.01 -28.03
CA THR A 252 -3.48 6.84 -28.54
C THR A 252 -2.30 6.01 -29.09
N ILE A 253 -2.18 4.74 -28.71
CA ILE A 253 -1.10 3.87 -29.19
C ILE A 253 -1.37 3.49 -30.66
N LYS A 254 -0.78 4.26 -31.58
CA LYS A 254 -0.70 3.93 -33.00
C LYS A 254 0.31 2.81 -33.24
N ASP A 255 0.04 1.97 -34.24
CA ASP A 255 0.73 0.71 -34.52
C ASP A 255 2.26 0.77 -34.45
N ASN A 256 2.88 -0.25 -33.84
CA ASN A 256 4.32 -0.57 -33.76
C ASN A 256 5.33 0.55 -33.44
N PHE A 257 4.87 1.78 -33.18
CA PHE A 257 5.73 2.93 -32.94
C PHE A 257 6.30 2.96 -31.52
N TYR A 258 5.58 2.37 -30.56
CA TYR A 258 5.95 2.29 -29.15
C TYR A 258 6.28 0.85 -28.77
N ARG A 259 7.57 0.51 -28.85
CA ARG A 259 8.07 -0.83 -28.55
C ARG A 259 8.60 -0.97 -27.13
N GLU A 260 8.97 0.12 -26.46
CA GLU A 260 9.55 0.09 -25.12
C GLU A 260 8.53 0.67 -24.11
N ILE A 261 7.97 -0.18 -23.25
CA ILE A 261 6.94 0.22 -22.27
C ILE A 261 7.43 0.05 -20.84
N ILE A 262 7.49 1.16 -20.10
CA ILE A 262 7.73 1.16 -18.65
C ILE A 262 6.42 0.90 -17.91
N LEU A 263 6.30 -0.28 -17.31
CA LEU A 263 5.10 -0.76 -16.65
C LEU A 263 5.07 -0.33 -15.18
N PHE A 264 4.51 0.86 -14.91
CA PHE A 264 4.29 1.33 -13.54
C PHE A 264 3.17 0.59 -12.82
N ALA A 265 2.20 0.03 -13.55
CA ALA A 265 1.13 -0.83 -13.05
C ALA A 265 1.49 -2.33 -13.11
N TYR A 266 2.69 -2.69 -12.62
CA TYR A 266 3.29 -4.02 -12.84
C TYR A 266 2.53 -5.20 -12.21
N GLU A 267 1.65 -5.00 -11.22
CA GLU A 267 0.80 -6.12 -10.73
C GLU A 267 -0.25 -6.55 -11.75
N TYR A 268 -0.60 -5.67 -12.68
CA TYR A 268 -1.58 -5.94 -13.73
C TYR A 268 -0.92 -6.38 -15.03
N TYR A 269 0.34 -6.81 -15.00
CA TYR A 269 1.12 -7.17 -16.19
C TYR A 269 0.37 -8.13 -17.13
N SER A 270 -0.21 -9.22 -16.62
CA SER A 270 -0.92 -10.19 -17.48
C SER A 270 -2.13 -9.56 -18.20
N SER A 271 -2.89 -8.72 -17.51
CA SER A 271 -4.05 -8.01 -18.09
C SER A 271 -3.64 -6.89 -19.03
N ILE A 272 -2.47 -6.28 -18.84
CA ILE A 272 -1.96 -5.23 -19.71
C ILE A 272 -1.36 -5.87 -20.96
N LYS A 273 -0.54 -6.92 -20.80
CA LYS A 273 0.10 -7.66 -21.90
C LYS A 273 -0.92 -8.22 -22.90
N SER A 274 -2.08 -8.69 -22.43
CA SER A 274 -3.13 -9.20 -23.32
C SER A 274 -3.66 -8.13 -24.30
N LYS A 275 -3.54 -6.84 -23.98
CA LYS A 275 -3.88 -5.74 -24.89
C LYS A 275 -2.85 -5.54 -26.02
N PHE A 276 -1.71 -6.23 -25.99
CA PHE A 276 -0.60 -6.06 -26.96
C PHE A 276 -0.24 -7.35 -27.71
N LEU A 277 -1.13 -8.37 -27.72
CA LEU A 277 -0.81 -9.73 -28.22
C LEU A 277 -0.25 -9.79 -29.67
N ASN A 278 -0.56 -8.81 -30.52
CA ASN A 278 -0.10 -8.75 -31.90
C ASN A 278 0.99 -7.67 -32.15
N LYS A 279 1.57 -7.10 -31.09
CA LYS A 279 2.56 -6.02 -31.17
C LYS A 279 3.90 -6.50 -30.59
N ASP A 280 5.00 -6.17 -31.27
CA ASP A 280 6.35 -6.49 -30.83
C ASP A 280 6.82 -5.46 -29.79
N VAL A 281 6.43 -5.71 -28.52
CA VAL A 281 6.58 -4.79 -27.39
C VAL A 281 7.39 -5.42 -26.26
N ASN A 282 8.37 -4.67 -25.78
CA ASN A 282 9.17 -4.95 -24.60
C ASN A 282 8.55 -4.24 -23.39
N PHE A 283 8.22 -5.01 -22.35
CA PHE A 283 7.75 -4.46 -21.08
C PHE A 283 8.88 -4.45 -20.06
N TYR A 284 8.99 -3.35 -19.30
CA TYR A 284 9.95 -3.19 -18.23
C TYR A 284 9.26 -2.84 -16.92
N LYS A 285 9.54 -3.57 -15.85
CA LYS A 285 9.27 -3.07 -14.50
C LYS A 285 10.26 -1.91 -14.24
N PRO A 286 9.84 -0.77 -13.65
CA PRO A 286 10.73 0.37 -13.45
C PRO A 286 11.77 0.16 -12.35
N ILE A 287 11.40 -0.49 -11.22
CA ILE A 287 12.26 -0.59 -10.03
C ILE A 287 12.16 -1.99 -9.39
N PRO A 288 13.30 -2.68 -9.18
CA PRO A 288 14.50 -2.60 -10.02
C PRO A 288 14.14 -2.73 -11.49
N MET A 289 14.90 -2.08 -12.37
CA MET A 289 14.59 -2.15 -13.80
C MET A 289 14.81 -3.57 -14.31
N LYS A 290 13.78 -4.19 -14.87
CA LYS A 290 13.87 -5.53 -15.47
C LYS A 290 12.87 -5.70 -16.60
N LYS A 291 13.28 -6.43 -17.64
CA LYS A 291 12.37 -6.88 -18.69
C LYS A 291 11.40 -7.93 -18.13
N LEU A 292 10.14 -7.89 -18.55
CA LEU A 292 9.04 -8.76 -18.10
C LEU A 292 8.58 -9.73 -19.19
#